data_AF-A0A9P5H6A5-F1
#
_entry.id   AF-A0A9P5H6A5-F1
#
_cell.length_a   1.000
_cell.length_b   1.000
_cell.length_c   1.000
_cell.angle_alpha   90.00
_cell.angle_beta   90.00
_cell.angle_gamma   90.00
#
_symmetry.space_group_name_H-M   'P 1'
#
loop_
_entity.id
_entity.type
_entity.pdbx_description
1 polymer ?
#
loop_
_entity_poly.entity_id
_entity_poly.type
_entity_poly.pdbx_seq_one_letter_code
_entity_poly.pdbx_strand_id
1 'polypeptide(L)'
;MLYLADADFETLDSTPMKVPDNARIEDADAPEPSIIDREAFESAMDATFQKFADRLAQNPDQAIRYEFAGVPLLYSKKDSVGNVINKGSIPRCGACGARRVFEVQLMPNAIAELEADDLSLDGMEWGTIIVGVCEKDCSPRGTELGQVGYLEEWAGVQWEELTKRK
;
A
#
# COMPACT_ATOMS: atom_id res chain seq x y z
N MET A 1 26.42 9.34 -11.70
CA MET A 1 25.31 9.63 -10.77
C MET A 1 25.34 8.53 -9.74
N LEU A 2 25.76 8.82 -8.50
CA LEU A 2 25.62 7.85 -7.40
C LEU A 2 24.18 7.97 -6.93
N TYR A 3 23.36 6.96 -7.17
CA TYR A 3 22.07 6.85 -6.49
C TYR A 3 22.39 6.64 -5.01
N LEU A 4 22.09 7.64 -4.17
CA LEU A 4 22.08 7.46 -2.71
C LEU A 4 20.90 6.54 -2.39
N ALA A 5 21.18 5.24 -2.35
CA ALA A 5 20.29 4.23 -1.78
C ALA A 5 20.59 4.09 -0.28
N ASP A 6 20.72 5.21 0.44
CA ASP A 6 20.90 5.17 1.89
C ASP A 6 19.57 4.71 2.49
N ALA A 7 19.48 3.40 2.71
CA ALA A 7 18.37 2.73 3.37
C ALA A 7 18.45 2.94 4.89
N ASP A 8 18.47 4.20 5.31
CA ASP A 8 18.44 4.56 6.72
C ASP A 8 17.06 4.20 7.30
N PHE A 9 17.06 3.72 8.55
CA PHE A 9 15.83 3.38 9.25
C PHE A 9 14.97 4.64 9.44
N GLU A 10 13.74 4.58 8.96
CA GLU A 10 12.81 5.71 9.00
C GLU A 10 12.39 6.02 10.44
N THR A 11 12.75 7.21 10.94
CA THR A 11 12.26 7.74 12.22
C THR A 11 11.22 8.83 11.96
N LEU A 12 9.98 8.59 12.37
CA LEU A 12 8.87 9.51 12.15
C LEU A 12 8.69 10.45 13.32
N ASP A 13 8.36 11.70 13.00
CA ASP A 13 7.86 12.64 14.00
C ASP A 13 6.41 12.29 14.37
N SER A 14 6.12 12.30 15.68
CA SER A 14 4.81 11.96 16.21
C SER A 14 3.83 13.12 16.06
N THR A 15 2.81 13.01 15.21
CA THR A 15 1.70 13.98 15.17
C THR A 15 0.58 13.59 16.14
N PRO A 16 0.19 14.44 17.11
CA PRO A 16 -0.89 14.12 18.04
C PRO A 16 -2.27 14.23 17.34
N MET A 17 -2.95 13.09 17.17
CA MET A 17 -4.34 13.05 16.68
C MET A 17 -5.28 13.64 17.75
N LYS A 18 -5.91 14.79 17.47
CA LYS A 18 -7.07 15.27 18.25
C LYS A 18 -8.33 14.55 17.76
N VAL A 19 -8.91 13.72 18.61
CA VAL A 19 -10.23 13.13 18.37
C VAL A 19 -11.29 14.23 18.64
N PRO A 20 -12.24 14.48 17.72
CA PRO A 20 -13.32 15.43 17.98
C PRO A 20 -14.37 14.86 18.96
N ASP A 21 -14.89 15.71 19.85
CA ASP A 21 -15.75 15.35 20.99
C ASP A 21 -17.19 14.91 20.65
N ASN A 22 -17.57 14.80 19.37
CA ASN A 22 -18.97 14.68 18.95
C ASN A 22 -19.41 13.28 18.45
N ALA A 23 -18.70 12.20 18.78
CA ALA A 23 -19.13 10.84 18.45
C ALA A 23 -20.28 10.35 19.34
N ARG A 24 -21.54 10.58 18.94
CA ARG A 24 -22.73 9.88 19.46
C ARG A 24 -23.35 9.04 18.36
N ILE A 25 -23.54 7.74 18.62
CA ILE A 25 -24.12 6.76 17.71
C ILE A 25 -25.55 6.49 18.18
N GLU A 26 -26.55 6.68 17.31
CA GLU A 26 -27.91 6.16 17.48
C GLU A 26 -28.19 5.09 16.40
N ASP A 27 -28.83 4.00 16.81
CA ASP A 27 -29.13 2.79 16.02
C ASP A 27 -30.34 2.97 15.08
N ALA A 28 -30.26 2.45 13.84
CA ALA A 28 -31.44 1.99 13.09
C ALA A 28 -31.10 1.06 11.90
N ASP A 29 -31.93 0.02 11.75
CA ASP A 29 -31.95 -1.09 10.78
C ASP A 29 -31.76 -0.72 9.27
N ALA A 30 -31.05 -1.59 8.54
CA ALA A 30 -30.83 -1.60 7.08
C ALA A 30 -32.10 -2.02 6.28
N PRO A 31 -32.25 -1.80 4.94
CA PRO A 31 -31.21 -1.76 3.90
C PRO A 31 -31.42 -0.76 2.73
N GLU A 32 -30.58 0.27 2.69
CA GLU A 32 -29.88 0.90 1.55
C GLU A 32 -28.69 1.63 2.21
N PRO A 33 -27.52 1.85 1.56
CA PRO A 33 -26.44 2.56 2.25
C PRO A 33 -26.97 3.94 2.63
N SER A 34 -27.17 4.14 3.93
CA SER A 34 -27.74 5.36 4.46
C SER A 34 -26.79 6.51 4.14
N ILE A 35 -27.30 7.74 4.08
CA ILE A 35 -26.44 8.93 3.90
C ILE A 35 -25.32 8.93 4.96
N ILE A 36 -25.62 8.41 6.16
CA ILE A 36 -24.68 8.23 7.27
C ILE A 36 -23.60 7.20 6.92
N ASP A 37 -23.94 6.06 6.29
CA ASP A 37 -22.95 5.09 5.80
C ASP A 37 -22.07 5.70 4.71
N ARG A 38 -22.64 6.57 3.87
CA ARG A 38 -21.90 7.26 2.81
C ARG A 38 -20.96 8.33 3.37
N GLU A 39 -21.38 9.07 4.38
CA GLU A 39 -20.54 10.05 5.09
C GLU A 39 -19.44 9.38 5.91
N ALA A 40 -19.76 8.29 6.62
CA ALA A 40 -18.77 7.46 7.31
C ALA A 40 -17.80 6.82 6.31
N PHE A 41 -18.29 6.43 5.13
CA PHE A 41 -17.48 5.97 4.02
C PHE A 41 -16.52 7.08 3.55
N GLU A 42 -17.02 8.26 3.18
CA GLU A 42 -16.17 9.37 2.71
C GLU A 42 -15.12 9.74 3.78
N SER A 43 -15.51 9.84 5.05
CA SER A 43 -14.62 10.16 6.17
C SER A 43 -13.51 9.11 6.41
N ALA A 44 -13.81 7.81 6.31
CA ALA A 44 -12.81 6.75 6.48
C ALA A 44 -11.82 6.64 5.31
N MET A 45 -12.29 6.98 4.11
CA MET A 45 -11.43 7.09 2.93
C MET A 45 -10.47 8.26 3.09
N ASP A 46 -11.00 9.42 3.46
CA ASP A 46 -10.21 10.63 3.74
C ASP A 46 -9.19 10.38 4.84
N ALA A 47 -9.56 9.74 5.96
CA ALA A 47 -8.62 9.46 7.05
C ALA A 47 -7.49 8.50 6.65
N THR A 48 -7.74 7.58 5.71
CA THR A 48 -6.69 6.68 5.19
C THR A 48 -5.74 7.45 4.29
N PHE A 49 -6.30 8.23 3.36
CA PHE A 49 -5.52 9.07 2.45
C PHE A 49 -4.71 10.13 3.20
N GLN A 50 -5.26 10.76 4.24
CA GLN A 50 -4.51 11.73 5.05
C GLN A 50 -3.31 11.11 5.75
N LYS A 51 -3.44 9.89 6.30
CA LYS A 51 -2.29 9.18 6.88
C LYS A 51 -1.23 8.85 5.84
N PHE A 52 -1.65 8.53 4.62
CA PHE A 52 -0.76 8.33 3.49
C PHE A 52 -0.03 9.64 3.15
N ALA A 53 -0.77 10.73 2.91
CA ALA A 53 -0.24 12.05 2.57
C ALA A 53 0.70 12.61 3.66
N ASP A 54 0.31 12.52 4.93
CA ASP A 54 1.15 12.94 6.08
C ASP A 54 2.47 12.19 6.11
N ARG A 55 2.48 10.91 5.73
CA ARG A 55 3.70 10.12 5.65
C ARG A 55 4.57 10.55 4.48
N LEU A 56 3.99 10.71 3.29
CA LEU A 56 4.71 11.17 2.10
C LEU A 56 5.34 12.55 2.33
N ALA A 57 4.66 13.44 3.03
CA ALA A 57 5.16 14.78 3.33
C ALA A 57 6.43 14.78 4.19
N GLN A 58 6.68 13.73 5.00
CA GLN A 58 7.89 13.62 5.81
C GLN A 58 9.12 13.18 5.01
N ASN A 59 8.92 12.46 3.90
CA ASN A 59 10.00 12.02 3.02
C ASN A 59 9.52 11.93 1.56
N PRO A 60 9.36 13.08 0.88
CA PRO A 60 8.77 13.13 -0.46
C PRO A 60 9.62 12.45 -1.53
N ASP A 61 10.94 12.35 -1.32
CA ASP A 61 11.87 11.73 -2.27
C ASP A 61 11.94 10.20 -2.11
N GLN A 62 11.26 9.63 -1.11
CA GLN A 62 11.24 8.18 -0.88
C GLN A 62 10.62 7.47 -2.09
N ALA A 63 11.40 6.69 -2.83
CA ALA A 63 10.90 5.84 -3.92
C ALA A 63 10.41 4.48 -3.41
N ILE A 64 11.03 3.95 -2.36
CA ILE A 64 10.74 2.63 -1.79
C ILE A 64 10.65 2.72 -0.27
N ARG A 65 9.66 2.03 0.29
CA ARG A 65 9.53 1.75 1.71
C ARG A 65 9.64 0.24 1.96
N TYR A 66 10.67 -0.16 2.69
CA TYR A 66 10.93 -1.57 3.03
C TYR A 66 10.57 -1.85 4.49
N GLU A 67 9.79 -2.90 4.74
CA GLU A 67 9.52 -3.40 6.09
C GLU A 67 9.03 -4.85 6.02
N PHE A 68 9.96 -5.81 6.16
CA PHE A 68 9.60 -7.23 6.10
C PHE A 68 8.62 -7.62 7.21
N ALA A 69 7.53 -8.28 6.83
CA ALA A 69 6.39 -8.63 7.66
C ALA A 69 5.75 -7.43 8.40
N GLY A 70 5.98 -6.21 7.90
CA GLY A 70 5.43 -4.97 8.42
C GLY A 70 3.99 -4.69 7.99
N VAL A 71 3.57 -3.44 8.19
CA VAL A 71 2.26 -2.96 7.76
C VAL A 71 2.42 -2.03 6.57
N PRO A 72 1.79 -2.31 5.41
CA PRO A 72 1.85 -1.43 4.26
C PRO A 72 1.06 -0.14 4.51
N LEU A 73 1.54 0.96 3.92
CA LEU A 73 0.85 2.25 3.98
C LEU A 73 -0.21 2.30 2.88
N LEU A 74 -1.48 2.10 3.23
CA LEU A 74 -2.55 2.06 2.24
C LEU A 74 -2.93 3.46 1.75
N TYR A 75 -3.08 3.59 0.42
CA TYR A 75 -3.71 4.73 -0.23
C TYR A 75 -5.22 4.74 0.01
N SER A 76 -5.85 3.58 -0.14
CA SER A 76 -7.26 3.33 0.18
C SER A 76 -7.43 2.00 0.92
N LYS A 77 -8.40 1.91 1.81
CA LYS A 77 -8.75 0.64 2.48
C LYS A 77 -9.79 -0.18 1.71
N LYS A 78 -10.38 0.39 0.65
CA LYS A 78 -11.65 -0.07 0.09
C LYS A 78 -11.55 -0.54 -1.35
N ASP A 79 -10.47 -0.21 -2.04
CA ASP A 79 -10.16 -0.82 -3.32
C ASP A 79 -9.90 -2.33 -3.15
N SER A 80 -9.71 -3.03 -4.27
CA SER A 80 -9.47 -4.46 -4.26
C SER A 80 -8.24 -4.83 -3.43
N VAL A 81 -7.17 -4.04 -3.52
CA VAL A 81 -5.90 -4.25 -2.82
C VAL A 81 -6.04 -4.01 -1.31
N GLY A 82 -6.60 -2.87 -0.92
CA GLY A 82 -6.87 -2.53 0.48
C GLY A 82 -7.76 -3.56 1.17
N ASN A 83 -8.77 -4.08 0.47
CA ASN A 83 -9.61 -5.17 0.98
C ASN A 83 -8.81 -6.47 1.19
N VAL A 84 -7.96 -6.85 0.23
CA VAL A 84 -7.11 -8.05 0.33
C VAL A 84 -6.16 -7.96 1.52
N ILE A 85 -5.55 -6.80 1.72
CA ILE A 85 -4.62 -6.56 2.84
C ILE A 85 -5.36 -6.52 4.17
N ASN A 86 -6.45 -5.75 4.30
CA ASN A 86 -7.20 -5.63 5.55
C ASN A 86 -7.82 -6.95 6.02
N LYS A 87 -8.21 -7.82 5.08
CA LYS A 87 -8.75 -9.16 5.39
C LYS A 87 -7.66 -10.22 5.58
N GLY A 88 -6.39 -9.88 5.38
CA GLY A 88 -5.29 -10.83 5.42
C GLY A 88 -5.44 -11.95 4.37
N SER A 89 -6.02 -11.63 3.22
CA SER A 89 -6.39 -12.60 2.19
C SER A 89 -5.46 -12.56 0.97
N ILE A 90 -4.21 -12.11 1.16
CA ILE A 90 -3.17 -12.24 0.12
C ILE A 90 -3.05 -13.73 -0.23
N PRO A 91 -3.08 -14.12 -1.52
CA PRO A 91 -2.95 -15.51 -1.93
C PRO A 91 -1.69 -16.14 -1.35
N ARG A 92 -1.82 -17.37 -0.83
CA ARG A 92 -0.69 -18.15 -0.32
C ARG A 92 0.35 -18.42 -1.41
N CYS A 93 1.58 -18.66 -1.00
CA CYS A 93 2.68 -19.02 -1.90
C CYS A 93 2.30 -20.27 -2.72
N GLY A 94 2.38 -20.16 -4.05
CA GLY A 94 2.03 -21.26 -4.96
C GLY A 94 3.01 -22.45 -4.88
N ALA A 95 4.25 -22.22 -4.43
CA ALA A 95 5.28 -23.26 -4.38
C ALA A 95 5.24 -24.11 -3.10
N CYS A 96 5.05 -23.47 -1.94
CA CYS A 96 5.13 -24.15 -0.63
C CYS A 96 3.86 -24.05 0.23
N GLY A 97 2.87 -23.25 -0.16
CA GLY A 97 1.61 -23.05 0.58
C GLY A 97 1.73 -22.17 1.84
N ALA A 98 2.92 -21.65 2.15
CA ALA A 98 3.10 -20.68 3.22
C ALA A 98 2.34 -19.38 2.95
N ARG A 99 2.13 -18.56 3.98
CA ARG A 99 1.51 -17.25 3.78
C ARG A 99 2.50 -16.34 3.06
N ARG A 100 1.94 -15.33 2.41
CA ARG A 100 2.71 -14.17 1.97
C ARG A 100 2.57 -13.04 2.98
N VAL A 101 3.65 -12.33 3.23
CA VAL A 101 3.73 -11.18 4.13
C VAL A 101 4.22 -9.96 3.36
N PHE A 102 3.89 -8.77 3.83
CA PHE A 102 4.42 -7.53 3.26
C PHE A 102 5.96 -7.54 3.31
N GLU A 103 6.61 -7.03 2.26
CA GLU A 103 8.07 -6.84 2.26
C GLU A 103 8.44 -5.41 1.86
N VAL A 104 7.91 -4.95 0.73
CA VAL A 104 8.32 -3.69 0.15
C VAL A 104 7.15 -2.99 -0.54
N GLN A 105 7.18 -1.67 -0.51
CA GLN A 105 6.20 -0.79 -1.11
C GLN A 105 6.90 0.25 -1.98
N LEU A 106 6.40 0.46 -3.20
CA LEU A 106 6.82 1.56 -4.05
C LEU A 106 5.93 2.77 -3.77
N MET A 107 6.57 3.90 -3.58
CA MET A 107 5.96 5.19 -3.27
C MET A 107 5.82 6.03 -4.54
N PRO A 108 4.90 7.01 -4.61
CA PRO A 108 4.67 7.81 -5.82
C PRO A 108 5.93 8.43 -6.44
N ASN A 109 6.93 8.81 -5.64
CA ASN A 109 8.17 9.37 -6.18
C ASN A 109 8.92 8.39 -7.09
N ALA A 110 8.71 7.08 -6.97
CA ALA A 110 9.31 6.15 -7.91
C ALA A 110 8.80 6.36 -9.35
N ILE A 111 7.60 6.91 -9.56
CA ILE A 111 7.11 7.30 -10.89
C ILE A 111 8.02 8.36 -11.49
N ALA A 112 8.30 9.42 -10.73
CA ALA A 112 9.15 10.52 -11.18
C ALA A 112 10.56 10.03 -11.58
N GLU A 113 11.11 9.07 -10.83
CA GLU A 113 12.40 8.46 -11.15
C GLU A 113 12.33 7.52 -12.37
N LEU A 114 11.25 6.74 -12.51
CA LEU A 114 11.07 5.82 -13.63
C LEU A 114 10.77 6.54 -14.95
N GLU A 115 10.15 7.72 -14.88
CA GLU A 115 9.75 8.53 -16.02
C GLU A 115 10.71 9.70 -16.31
N ALA A 116 11.79 9.84 -15.55
CA ALA A 116 12.73 10.96 -15.70
C ALA A 116 13.27 11.12 -17.14
N ASP A 117 13.36 10.01 -17.88
CA ASP A 117 13.82 9.95 -19.27
C ASP A 117 12.68 9.69 -20.28
N ASP A 118 11.42 9.56 -19.84
CA ASP A 118 10.27 9.34 -20.72
C ASP A 118 9.53 10.65 -21.02
N LEU A 119 9.47 11.02 -22.29
CA LEU A 119 8.76 12.21 -22.78
C LEU A 119 7.33 11.89 -23.25
N SER A 120 6.85 10.66 -23.02
CA SER A 120 5.49 10.23 -23.34
C SER A 120 4.46 10.97 -22.49
N LEU A 121 3.30 11.25 -23.08
CA LEU A 121 2.16 11.87 -22.39
C LEU A 121 1.30 10.86 -21.62
N ASP A 122 1.56 9.56 -21.80
CA ASP A 122 0.88 8.45 -21.12
C ASP A 122 1.71 8.01 -19.90
N GLY A 123 1.75 8.87 -18.87
CA GLY A 123 2.45 8.58 -17.61
C GLY A 123 1.72 7.56 -16.72
N MET A 124 2.46 6.96 -15.80
CA MET A 124 1.99 6.05 -14.77
C MET A 124 1.28 6.83 -13.66
N GLU A 125 0.00 6.55 -13.43
CA GLU A 125 -0.81 7.21 -12.39
C GLU A 125 -1.22 6.23 -11.29
N TRP A 126 -0.25 5.70 -10.54
CA TRP A 126 -0.51 4.84 -9.38
C TRP A 126 -0.20 5.55 -8.07
N GLY A 127 -1.04 5.33 -7.05
CA GLY A 127 -0.82 5.87 -5.71
C GLY A 127 0.22 5.05 -4.94
N THR A 128 0.20 3.72 -5.04
CA THR A 128 1.29 2.88 -4.49
C THR A 128 1.24 1.45 -5.01
N ILE A 129 2.41 0.79 -5.09
CA ILE A 129 2.51 -0.66 -5.36
C ILE A 129 3.01 -1.36 -4.10
N ILE A 130 2.29 -2.39 -3.66
CA ILE A 130 2.59 -3.17 -2.46
C ILE A 130 3.00 -4.57 -2.87
N VAL A 131 4.16 -5.03 -2.38
CA VAL A 131 4.69 -6.37 -2.66
C VAL A 131 4.58 -7.25 -1.42
N GLY A 132 4.04 -8.45 -1.62
CA GLY A 132 3.95 -9.48 -0.59
C GLY A 132 4.65 -10.75 -1.04
N VAL A 133 5.56 -11.26 -0.20
CA VAL A 133 6.43 -12.40 -0.51
C VAL A 133 6.24 -13.56 0.44
N CYS A 134 6.67 -14.76 0.04
CA CYS A 134 6.62 -15.95 0.87
C CYS A 134 7.32 -15.76 2.22
N GLU A 135 6.61 -15.96 3.34
CA GLU A 135 7.19 -15.81 4.69
C GLU A 135 8.32 -16.82 5.00
N LYS A 136 8.46 -17.86 4.16
CA LYS A 136 9.50 -18.90 4.28
C LYS A 136 10.67 -18.72 3.32
N ASP A 137 10.65 -17.67 2.48
CA ASP A 137 11.66 -17.44 1.43
C ASP A 137 11.95 -18.73 0.64
N CYS A 138 10.88 -19.39 0.17
CA CYS A 138 11.02 -20.69 -0.45
C CYS A 138 11.57 -20.56 -1.87
N SER A 139 12.35 -21.55 -2.31
CA SER A 139 12.80 -21.66 -3.70
C SER A 139 11.97 -22.68 -4.49
N PRO A 140 11.98 -22.65 -5.83
CA PRO A 140 11.37 -23.69 -6.66
C PRO A 140 11.88 -25.08 -6.28
N ARG A 141 11.00 -26.09 -6.36
CA ARG A 141 11.39 -27.47 -6.11
C ARG A 141 12.47 -27.91 -7.09
N GLY A 142 13.54 -28.50 -6.57
CA GLY A 142 14.68 -28.94 -7.38
C GLY A 142 15.73 -27.87 -7.64
N THR A 143 15.60 -26.66 -7.07
CA THR A 143 16.70 -25.69 -7.05
C THR A 143 17.85 -26.25 -6.23
N GLU A 144 19.03 -26.38 -6.84
CA GLU A 144 20.23 -26.82 -6.14
C GLU A 144 20.68 -25.78 -5.11
N LEU A 145 21.32 -26.23 -4.04
CA LEU A 145 21.80 -25.33 -2.99
C LEU A 145 22.79 -24.31 -3.57
N GLY A 146 22.48 -23.03 -3.38
CA GLY A 146 23.32 -21.92 -3.88
C GLY A 146 23.03 -21.49 -5.32
N GLN A 147 22.07 -22.11 -6.01
CA GLN A 147 21.58 -21.64 -7.30
C GLN A 147 20.41 -20.67 -7.14
N VAL A 148 20.28 -19.76 -8.09
CA VAL A 148 19.17 -18.79 -8.12
C VAL A 148 17.92 -19.48 -8.63
N GLY A 149 16.81 -19.34 -7.89
CA GLY A 149 15.49 -19.76 -8.30
C GLY A 149 14.52 -18.58 -8.33
N TYR A 150 13.61 -18.57 -9.30
CA TYR A 150 12.60 -17.52 -9.44
C TYR A 150 11.21 -18.08 -9.16
N LEU A 151 10.42 -17.33 -8.39
CA LEU A 151 9.01 -17.61 -8.12
C LEU A 151 8.19 -16.35 -8.30
N GLU A 152 6.93 -16.54 -8.68
CA GLU A 152 5.96 -15.45 -8.70
C GLU A 152 5.52 -15.10 -7.27
N GLU A 153 5.69 -13.83 -6.92
CA GLU A 153 5.18 -13.25 -5.69
C GLU A 153 3.99 -12.33 -5.97
N TRP A 154 3.33 -11.86 -4.91
CA TRP A 154 2.12 -11.05 -5.06
C TRP A 154 2.47 -9.56 -5.12
N ALA A 155 1.86 -8.86 -6.06
CA ALA A 155 1.90 -7.39 -6.14
C ALA A 155 0.47 -6.84 -6.23
N GLY A 156 0.16 -5.83 -5.41
CA GLY A 156 -1.08 -5.08 -5.43
C GLY A 156 -0.84 -3.62 -5.77
N VAL A 157 -1.54 -3.11 -6.79
CA VAL A 157 -1.45 -1.71 -7.21
C VAL A 157 -2.69 -0.95 -6.74
N GLN A 158 -2.49 0.11 -5.96
CA GLN A 158 -3.53 1.09 -5.65
C GLN A 158 -3.37 2.26 -6.61
N TRP A 159 -4.38 2.48 -7.44
CA TRP A 159 -4.39 3.56 -8.43
C TRP A 159 -4.76 4.89 -7.78
N GLU A 160 -4.25 5.99 -8.31
CA GLU A 160 -4.79 7.30 -7.93
C GLU A 160 -6.23 7.39 -8.42
N GLU A 161 -7.18 7.63 -7.53
CA GLU A 161 -8.55 7.91 -7.95
C GLU A 161 -8.58 9.31 -8.58
N LEU A 162 -8.46 9.38 -9.91
CA LEU A 162 -8.96 10.53 -10.66
C LEU A 162 -10.46 10.60 -10.33
N THR A 163 -10.84 11.53 -9.45
CA THR A 163 -12.24 11.83 -9.15
C THR A 163 -12.98 12.10 -10.45
N LYS A 164 -13.56 11.06 -11.06
CA LYS A 164 -14.51 11.21 -12.15
C LYS A 164 -15.80 11.71 -11.52
N ARG A 165 -15.83 13.01 -11.22
CA ARG A 165 -17.08 13.76 -11.16
C ARG A 165 -17.73 13.62 -12.53
N LYS A 166 -18.71 12.72 -12.62
CA LYS A 166 -19.76 12.76 -13.63
C LYS A 166 -21.08 13.00 -12.94
#